data_AF-A0A9X2W237-F1
#
_entry.id   AF-A0A9X2W237-F1
#
_cell.length_a   1.000
_cell.length_b   1.000
_cell.length_c   1.000
_cell.angle_alpha   90.00
_cell.angle_beta   90.00
_cell.angle_gamma   90.00
#
_symmetry.space_group_name_H-M   'P 1'
#
loop_
_entity.id
_entity.type
_entity.pdbx_description
1 polymer ?
#
loop_
_entity_poly.entity_id
_entity_poly.type
_entity_poly.pdbx_seq_one_letter_code
_entity_poly.pdbx_strand_id
1 'polypeptide(L)'
;MTLSAAGLGLAIGLSVPAAAQTKDYQAKSPEVVERNAQGKAIKVKVGETVYDVCMSEKQDHCINPRAAGLNWGDRPLGYWPGNRS
;
A
#
# COMPACT_ATOMS: atom_id res chain seq x y z
N MET A 1 -30.69 33.53 -55.93
CA MET A 1 -29.30 33.81 -55.52
C MET A 1 -29.32 34.58 -54.22
N THR A 2 -29.08 33.90 -53.10
CA THR A 2 -28.56 34.47 -51.84
C THR A 2 -28.00 33.30 -51.03
N LEU A 3 -26.69 33.31 -50.78
CA LEU A 3 -25.96 32.38 -49.91
C LEU A 3 -26.24 32.74 -48.44
N SER A 4 -26.25 31.75 -47.54
CA SER A 4 -25.87 31.97 -46.12
C SER A 4 -25.38 30.68 -45.44
N ALA A 5 -24.07 30.70 -45.21
CA ALA A 5 -23.26 30.20 -44.09
C ALA A 5 -23.45 28.78 -43.52
N ALA A 6 -22.36 28.01 -43.66
CA ALA A 6 -22.02 26.81 -42.90
C ALA A 6 -21.93 27.08 -41.38
N GLY A 7 -22.49 26.17 -40.58
CA GLY A 7 -22.20 26.04 -39.16
C GLY A 7 -21.38 24.76 -38.92
N LEU A 8 -20.06 24.90 -38.79
CA LEU A 8 -19.16 23.85 -38.31
C LEU A 8 -19.39 23.66 -36.80
N GLY A 9 -20.05 22.57 -36.40
CA GLY A 9 -20.10 22.14 -35.00
C GLY A 9 -18.82 21.40 -34.62
N LEU A 10 -17.92 22.08 -33.89
CA LEU A 10 -16.74 21.49 -33.26
C LEU A 10 -17.16 20.49 -32.17
N ALA A 11 -17.10 19.19 -32.46
CA ALA A 11 -17.17 18.13 -31.47
C ALA A 11 -15.81 18.05 -30.73
N ILE A 12 -15.64 18.88 -29.70
CA ILE A 12 -14.45 18.88 -28.84
C ILE A 12 -14.52 17.67 -27.92
N GLY A 13 -13.48 16.84 -28.01
CA GLY A 13 -13.34 15.59 -27.28
C GLY A 13 -13.35 15.76 -25.76
N LEU A 14 -14.06 14.86 -25.11
CA LEU A 14 -13.95 14.62 -23.67
C LEU A 14 -13.14 13.34 -23.47
N SER A 15 -11.81 13.45 -23.58
CA SER A 15 -10.90 12.46 -23.01
C SER A 15 -10.98 12.58 -21.50
N VAL A 16 -11.90 11.85 -20.87
CA VAL A 16 -11.99 11.79 -19.40
C VAL A 16 -10.75 11.04 -18.93
N PRO A 17 -9.81 11.67 -18.20
CA PRO A 17 -8.71 10.93 -17.61
C PRO A 17 -9.32 9.95 -16.61
N ALA A 18 -8.96 8.68 -16.72
CA ALA A 18 -9.32 7.68 -15.72
C ALA A 18 -8.68 8.10 -14.38
N ALA A 19 -9.46 8.69 -13.49
CA ALA A 19 -9.03 8.96 -12.13
C ALA A 19 -8.73 7.60 -11.45
N ALA A 20 -7.44 7.33 -11.22
CA ALA A 20 -7.03 6.23 -10.38
C ALA A 20 -7.67 6.41 -9.01
N GLN A 21 -8.54 5.47 -8.60
CA GLN A 21 -9.10 5.45 -7.26
C GLN A 21 -7.96 5.09 -6.29
N THR A 22 -7.26 6.08 -5.76
CA THR A 22 -6.41 5.90 -4.59
C THR A 22 -7.33 5.56 -3.43
N LYS A 23 -7.58 4.26 -3.22
CA LYS A 23 -8.08 3.81 -1.92
C LYS A 23 -6.97 4.15 -0.94
N ASP A 24 -7.15 5.24 -0.21
CA ASP A 24 -6.32 5.61 0.93
C ASP A 24 -6.50 4.52 2.00
N TYR A 25 -5.80 3.40 1.82
CA TYR A 25 -5.72 2.35 2.82
C TYR A 25 -4.82 2.88 3.93
N GLN A 26 -5.39 3.69 4.81
CA GLN A 26 -4.81 4.01 6.10
C GLN A 26 -4.88 2.71 6.91
N ALA A 27 -3.80 1.91 6.87
CA ALA A 27 -3.64 0.82 7.81
C ALA A 27 -3.79 1.42 9.21
N LYS A 28 -4.86 1.06 9.93
CA LYS A 28 -5.04 1.47 11.34
C LYS A 28 -3.73 1.20 12.06
N SER A 29 -3.19 2.22 12.73
CA SER A 29 -1.97 2.05 13.51
C SER A 29 -2.15 0.87 14.48
N PRO A 30 -1.18 -0.05 14.56
CA PRO A 30 -1.32 -1.24 15.37
C PRO A 30 -1.38 -0.86 16.84
N GLU A 31 -2.23 -1.55 17.59
CA GLU A 31 -2.13 -1.54 19.03
C GLU A 31 -1.03 -2.52 19.44
N VAL A 32 0.02 -2.03 20.12
CA VAL A 32 1.12 -2.87 20.58
C VAL A 32 0.71 -3.56 21.88
N VAL A 33 0.55 -4.89 21.82
CA VAL A 33 0.12 -5.71 22.96
C VAL A 33 1.31 -6.12 23.83
N GLU A 34 2.46 -6.40 23.22
CA GLU A 34 3.64 -6.90 23.93
C GLU A 34 4.92 -6.39 23.27
N ARG A 35 5.92 -6.07 24.10
CA ARG A 35 7.27 -5.68 23.68
C ARG A 35 8.33 -6.58 24.30
N ASN A 36 9.41 -6.85 23.55
CA ASN A 36 10.57 -7.57 24.08
C ASN A 36 11.47 -6.67 24.95
N ALA A 37 12.53 -7.26 25.52
CA ALA A 37 13.52 -6.56 26.33
C ALA A 37 14.27 -5.42 25.60
N GLN A 38 14.22 -5.39 24.26
CA GLN A 38 14.81 -4.33 23.43
C GLN A 38 13.78 -3.22 23.09
N GLY A 39 12.57 -3.29 23.65
CA GLY A 39 11.49 -2.34 23.40
C GLY A 39 10.77 -2.52 22.05
N LYS A 40 11.09 -3.56 21.28
CA LYS A 40 10.43 -3.86 20.00
C LYS A 40 9.10 -4.57 20.23
N ALA A 41 8.07 -4.18 19.48
CA ALA A 41 6.77 -4.85 19.49
C ALA A 41 6.92 -6.28 18.97
N ILE A 42 6.49 -7.26 19.76
CA ILE A 42 6.50 -8.68 19.42
C ILE A 42 5.09 -9.25 19.22
N LYS A 43 4.06 -8.58 19.75
CA LYS A 43 2.66 -8.83 19.42
C LYS A 43 1.93 -7.53 19.18
N VAL A 44 1.10 -7.53 18.15
CA VAL A 44 0.28 -6.40 17.74
C VAL A 44 -1.15 -6.85 17.50
N LYS A 45 -2.10 -6.00 17.86
CA LYS A 45 -3.50 -6.18 17.51
C LYS A 45 -3.81 -5.32 16.29
N VAL A 46 -4.28 -5.97 15.23
CA VAL A 46 -4.71 -5.33 13.99
C VAL A 46 -6.19 -5.63 13.80
N GLY A 47 -7.03 -4.61 13.98
CA GLY A 47 -8.48 -4.81 14.10
C GLY A 47 -8.81 -5.55 15.39
N GLU A 48 -9.38 -6.74 15.27
CA GLU A 48 -9.76 -7.60 16.41
C GLU A 48 -8.79 -8.75 16.64
N THR A 49 -7.86 -8.98 15.71
CA THR A 49 -6.95 -10.13 15.74
C THR A 49 -5.59 -9.74 16.29
N VAL A 50 -5.04 -10.58 17.17
CA VAL A 50 -3.67 -10.47 17.68
C VAL A 50 -2.73 -11.30 16.82
N TYR A 51 -1.66 -10.68 16.36
CA TYR A 51 -0.63 -11.29 15.54
C TYR A 51 0.73 -11.20 16.22
N ASP A 52 1.54 -12.25 16.10
CA ASP A 52 2.98 -12.19 16.37
C ASP A 52 3.67 -11.37 15.28
N VAL A 53 4.59 -10.49 15.66
CA VAL A 53 5.39 -9.69 14.72
C VAL A 53 6.60 -10.51 14.28
N CYS A 54 6.90 -10.49 12.98
CA CYS A 54 8.10 -11.15 12.46
C CYS A 54 9.37 -10.52 13.04
N MET A 55 10.24 -11.39 13.55
CA MET A 55 11.51 -11.03 14.18
C MET A 55 12.64 -11.84 13.54
N SER A 56 13.89 -11.54 13.88
CA SER A 56 15.06 -12.27 13.38
C SER A 56 14.99 -13.78 13.63
N GLU A 57 14.32 -14.19 14.70
CA GLU A 57 14.20 -15.59 15.13
C GLU A 57 12.95 -16.29 14.58
N LYS A 58 11.99 -15.54 14.03
CA LYS A 58 10.71 -16.06 13.52
C LYS A 58 10.29 -15.28 12.29
N GLN A 59 10.43 -15.92 11.12
CA GLN A 59 10.10 -15.33 9.81
C GLN A 59 8.81 -15.91 9.22
N ASP A 60 8.37 -17.08 9.70
CA ASP A 60 7.12 -17.72 9.28
C ASP A 60 6.00 -17.56 10.31
N HIS A 61 4.74 -17.64 9.85
CA HIS A 61 3.54 -17.54 10.68
C HIS A 61 3.49 -16.29 11.58
N CYS A 62 3.95 -15.16 11.05
CA CYS A 62 3.99 -13.86 11.71
C CYS A 62 3.59 -12.74 10.74
N ILE A 63 3.20 -11.58 11.26
CA ILE A 63 2.92 -10.39 10.45
C ILE A 63 4.21 -9.58 10.24
N ASN A 64 4.45 -9.15 9.01
CA ASN A 64 5.56 -8.25 8.72
C ASN A 64 5.36 -6.91 9.46
N PRO A 65 6.41 -6.33 10.07
CA PRO A 65 6.28 -5.13 10.89
C PRO A 65 5.63 -3.95 10.15
N ARG A 66 5.94 -3.75 8.86
CA ARG A 66 5.30 -2.71 8.04
C ARG A 66 3.83 -2.98 7.74
N ALA A 67 3.47 -4.24 7.49
CA ALA A 67 2.10 -4.67 7.27
C ALA A 67 1.26 -4.51 8.55
N ALA A 68 1.89 -4.68 9.71
CA ALA A 68 1.31 -4.34 10.99
C ALA A 68 1.15 -2.82 11.20
N GLY A 69 1.77 -1.96 10.38
CA GLY A 69 1.75 -0.50 10.58
C GLY A 69 2.82 0.00 11.57
N LEU A 70 3.82 -0.81 11.88
CA LEU A 70 5.01 -0.38 12.62
C LEU A 70 5.97 0.38 11.69
N ASN A 71 6.80 1.25 12.27
CA ASN A 71 7.75 2.12 11.57
C ASN A 71 9.12 1.45 11.27
N TRP A 72 9.16 0.13 11.15
CA TRP A 72 10.39 -0.63 10.91
C TRP A 72 10.10 -1.88 10.06
N GLY A 73 11.15 -2.65 9.73
CA GLY A 73 11.03 -3.91 8.99
C GLY A 73 10.98 -3.79 7.47
N ASP A 74 10.98 -2.57 6.93
CA ASP A 74 11.00 -2.30 5.49
C ASP A 74 12.44 -2.14 4.98
N ARG A 75 13.21 -3.23 5.02
CA ARG A 75 14.58 -3.20 4.49
C ARG A 75 14.52 -3.53 3.00
N PRO A 76 14.90 -2.61 2.10
CA PRO A 76 14.95 -2.93 0.69
C PRO A 76 15.91 -4.08 0.43
N LEU A 77 15.55 -4.95 -0.51
CA LEU A 77 16.43 -6.00 -1.00
C LEU A 77 17.64 -5.33 -1.66
N GLY A 78 18.84 -5.58 -1.15
CA GLY A 78 20.07 -5.00 -1.71
C GLY A 78 20.40 -5.54 -3.10
N TYR A 79 19.88 -6.71 -3.45
CA TYR A 79 20.09 -7.36 -4.73
C TYR A 79 19.01 -8.43 -4.95
N TRP A 80 18.43 -8.47 -6.16
CA TRP A 80 17.60 -9.59 -6.62
C TRP A 80 18.43 -10.39 -7.64
N PRO A 81 18.70 -11.69 -7.39
CA PRO A 81 19.58 -12.50 -8.24
C PRO A 81 18.99 -12.87 -9.60
N GLY A 82 17.89 -12.22 -10.03
CA GLY A 82 17.32 -12.23 -11.37
C GLY A 82 17.65 -13.46 -12.22
N ASN A 83 16.67 -14.36 -12.34
CA ASN A 83 16.64 -15.50 -13.27
C ASN A 83 17.42 -16.76 -12.83
N ARG A 84 16.67 -17.76 -12.36
CA ARG A 84 16.86 -19.12 -12.88
C ARG A 84 15.64 -19.42 -13.75
N SER A 85 15.79 -19.20 -15.05
CA SER A 85 14.93 -19.79 -16.09
C SER A 85 15.04 -21.31 -16.06
#